data_AF-A0A354X7C0-F1
#
_entry.id   AF-A0A354X7C0-F1
#
_cell.length_a   1.000
_cell.length_b   1.000
_cell.length_c   1.000
_cell.angle_alpha   90.00
_cell.angle_beta   90.00
_cell.angle_gamma   90.00
#
_symmetry.space_group_name_H-M   'P 1'
#
loop_
_entity.id
_entity.type
_entity.pdbx_description
1 polymer ?
#
loop_
_entity_poly.entity_id
_entity_poly.type
_entity_poly.pdbx_seq_one_letter_code
_entity_poly.pdbx_strand_id
1 'polypeptide(L)'
;MSIHHQSEFEGMQKASEAVAVTLKEMREYARPGMTTKDLDIYGAKRLSEFGAKSAPHATYGFPGWTCICVNNEFFHGIPSDRRILKEGDLVNIDVSAELDGFWADNGGSF
;
A
#
# COMPACT_ATOMS: atom_id res chain seq x y z
N MET A 1 -15.39 11.39 -1.86
CA MET A 1 -15.09 12.83 -2.00
C MET A 1 -15.79 13.32 -3.25
N SER A 2 -16.52 14.42 -3.19
CA SER A 2 -17.08 15.05 -4.39
C SER A 2 -16.06 16.04 -4.93
N ILE A 3 -15.84 16.04 -6.25
CA ILE A 3 -14.89 16.94 -6.92
C ILE A 3 -15.68 18.10 -7.50
N HIS A 4 -15.40 19.30 -7.02
CA HIS A 4 -16.05 20.55 -7.43
C HIS A 4 -15.09 21.53 -8.11
N HIS A 5 -13.80 21.42 -7.80
CA HIS A 5 -12.76 22.28 -8.34
C HIS A 5 -11.65 21.47 -9.02
N GLN A 6 -11.01 22.09 -10.02
CA GLN A 6 -9.88 21.49 -10.75
C GLN A 6 -8.72 21.12 -9.81
N SER A 7 -8.46 21.93 -8.78
CA SER A 7 -7.41 21.63 -7.78
C SER A 7 -7.70 20.37 -6.96
N GLU A 8 -8.97 20.05 -6.70
CA GLU A 8 -9.34 18.81 -6.00
C GLU A 8 -9.13 17.59 -6.89
N PHE A 9 -9.45 17.72 -8.18
CA PHE A 9 -9.15 16.68 -9.18
C PHE A 9 -7.64 16.41 -9.26
N GLU A 10 -6.83 17.46 -9.36
CA GLU A 10 -5.36 17.35 -9.40
C GLU A 10 -4.78 16.75 -8.12
N GLY A 11 -5.30 17.13 -6.95
CA GLY A 11 -4.91 16.55 -5.66
C GLY A 11 -5.22 15.05 -5.59
N MET A 12 -6.44 14.66 -5.99
CA MET A 12 -6.83 13.25 -6.08
C MET A 12 -5.98 12.47 -7.08
N GLN A 13 -5.63 13.05 -8.23
CA GLN A 13 -4.75 12.41 -9.22
C GLN A 13 -3.35 12.15 -8.65
N LYS A 14 -2.74 13.12 -7.96
CA LYS A 14 -1.41 12.96 -7.34
C LYS A 14 -1.42 11.90 -6.25
N ALA A 15 -2.42 11.91 -5.36
CA ALA A 15 -2.55 10.87 -4.33
C ALA A 15 -2.73 9.47 -4.96
N SER A 16 -3.54 9.39 -6.02
CA SER A 16 -3.78 8.14 -6.75
C SER A 16 -2.52 7.63 -7.46
N GLU A 17 -1.72 8.52 -8.04
CA GLU A 17 -0.44 8.18 -8.66
C GLU A 17 0.55 7.61 -7.64
N ALA A 18 0.70 8.26 -6.48
CA ALA A 18 1.59 7.78 -5.41
C ALA A 18 1.24 6.35 -4.96
N VAL A 19 -0.05 6.08 -4.77
CA VAL A 19 -0.56 4.76 -4.39
C VAL A 19 -0.40 3.74 -5.52
N ALA A 20 -0.75 4.09 -6.75
CA ALA A 20 -0.68 3.18 -7.89
C ALA A 20 0.76 2.78 -8.24
N VAL A 21 1.69 3.74 -8.23
CA VAL A 21 3.11 3.47 -8.46
C VAL A 21 3.67 2.63 -7.32
N THR A 22 3.35 2.94 -6.06
CA THR A 22 3.78 2.15 -4.91
C THR A 22 3.31 0.70 -5.02
N LEU A 23 2.02 0.46 -5.28
CA LEU A 23 1.48 -0.88 -5.43
C LEU A 23 2.17 -1.64 -6.57
N LYS A 24 2.34 -1.00 -7.74
CA LYS A 24 3.02 -1.61 -8.89
C LYS A 24 4.44 -2.05 -8.52
N GLU A 25 5.22 -1.15 -7.94
CA GLU A 25 6.61 -1.43 -7.59
C GLU A 25 6.73 -2.45 -6.45
N MET A 26 5.81 -2.44 -5.48
CA MET A 26 5.76 -3.47 -4.44
C MET A 26 5.54 -4.86 -5.05
N ARG A 27 4.64 -4.99 -6.02
CA ARG A 27 4.41 -6.27 -6.73
C ARG A 27 5.65 -6.73 -7.50
N GLU A 28 6.37 -5.81 -8.13
CA GLU A 28 7.63 -6.10 -8.84
C GLU A 28 8.78 -6.45 -7.89
N TYR A 29 8.78 -5.88 -6.68
CA TYR A 29 9.80 -6.11 -5.67
C TYR A 29 9.61 -7.42 -4.90
N ALA A 30 8.36 -7.87 -4.76
CA ALA A 30 7.99 -9.09 -4.07
C ALA A 30 8.66 -10.33 -4.69
N ARG A 31 9.26 -11.17 -3.85
CA ARG A 31 9.94 -12.40 -4.26
C ARG A 31 9.89 -13.45 -3.15
N PRO A 32 9.92 -14.75 -3.48
CA PRO A 32 10.01 -15.80 -2.48
C PRO A 32 11.19 -15.59 -1.53
N GLY A 33 10.98 -15.93 -0.25
CA GLY A 33 11.98 -15.79 0.81
C GLY A 33 11.95 -14.44 1.54
N MET A 34 11.22 -13.43 1.04
CA MET A 34 11.00 -12.18 1.78
C MET A 34 9.89 -12.32 2.81
N THR A 35 9.98 -11.56 3.90
CA THR A 35 8.84 -11.43 4.82
C THR A 35 7.82 -10.42 4.28
N THR A 36 6.55 -10.53 4.69
CA THR A 36 5.58 -9.47 4.39
C THR A 36 5.97 -8.15 5.07
N LYS A 37 6.75 -8.18 6.15
CA LYS A 37 7.27 -6.95 6.77
C LYS A 37 8.32 -6.25 5.91
N ASP A 38 9.21 -6.99 5.25
CA ASP A 38 10.19 -6.42 4.31
C ASP A 38 9.48 -5.70 3.16
N LEU A 39 8.41 -6.30 2.64
CA LEU A 39 7.61 -5.74 1.57
C LEU A 39 6.84 -4.49 2.02
N ASP A 40 6.26 -4.53 3.23
CA ASP A 40 5.60 -3.38 3.86
C ASP A 40 6.55 -2.20 4.08
N ILE A 41 7.77 -2.45 4.57
CA ILE A 41 8.80 -1.40 4.74
C ILE A 41 9.19 -0.78 3.39
N TYR A 42 9.28 -1.60 2.34
CA TYR A 42 9.52 -1.09 0.99
C TYR A 42 8.38 -0.17 0.52
N GLY A 43 7.12 -0.59 0.69
CA GLY A 43 5.95 0.23 0.38
C GLY A 43 5.94 1.55 1.14
N ALA A 44 6.25 1.52 2.45
CA ALA A 44 6.35 2.71 3.29
C ALA A 44 7.39 3.71 2.76
N LYS A 45 8.57 3.20 2.36
CA LYS A 45 9.63 4.01 1.78
C LYS A 45 9.15 4.67 0.47
N ARG A 46 8.48 3.92 -0.41
CA ARG A 46 7.97 4.47 -1.67
C ARG A 46 6.94 5.55 -1.46
N LEU A 47 5.95 5.35 -0.58
CA LEU A 47 5.00 6.42 -0.21
C LEU A 47 5.73 7.66 0.32
N SER A 48 6.74 7.50 1.18
CA SER A 48 7.49 8.63 1.74
C SER A 48 8.25 9.44 0.68
N GLU A 49 8.72 8.81 -0.40
CA GLU A 49 9.39 9.48 -1.52
C GLU A 49 8.43 10.34 -2.35
N PHE A 50 7.13 10.06 -2.30
CA PHE A 50 6.08 10.95 -2.84
C PHE A 50 5.63 12.04 -1.85
N GLY A 51 6.13 12.02 -0.61
CA GLY A 51 5.60 12.84 0.49
C GLY A 51 4.27 12.34 1.04
N ALA A 52 3.81 11.17 0.62
CA ALA A 52 2.55 10.58 1.03
C ALA A 52 2.70 9.82 2.36
N LYS A 53 1.66 9.85 3.18
CA LYS A 53 1.59 9.14 4.46
C LYS A 53 0.69 7.93 4.33
N SER A 54 1.11 6.78 4.85
CA SER A 54 0.25 5.60 4.95
C SER A 54 -1.06 5.92 5.67
N ALA A 55 -2.17 5.63 4.99
CA ALA A 55 -3.50 5.83 5.54
C ALA A 55 -3.80 4.88 6.72
N PRO A 56 -3.48 3.57 6.65
CA PRO A 56 -3.70 2.66 7.79
C PRO A 56 -2.94 3.09 9.05
N HIS A 57 -1.67 3.44 8.88
CA HIS A 57 -0.83 3.84 9.99
C HIS A 57 -1.29 5.17 10.61
N ALA A 58 -1.52 6.19 9.77
CA ALA A 58 -1.84 7.53 10.23
C ALA A 58 -3.25 7.67 10.83
N THR A 59 -4.22 6.88 10.37
CA THR A 59 -5.64 7.09 10.71
C THR A 59 -6.07 6.33 11.95
N TYR A 60 -5.66 5.07 12.09
CA TYR A 60 -6.15 4.18 13.15
C TYR A 60 -5.04 3.38 13.84
N GLY A 61 -3.78 3.79 13.67
CA GLY A 61 -2.63 3.19 14.38
C GLY A 61 -2.37 1.74 13.96
N PHE A 62 -2.61 1.41 12.69
CA PHE A 62 -2.34 0.08 12.17
C PHE A 62 -0.85 -0.30 12.34
N PRO A 63 -0.52 -1.55 12.70
CA PRO A 63 0.87 -1.99 12.93
C PRO A 63 1.72 -2.12 11.64
N GLY A 64 1.09 -2.02 10.46
CA GLY A 64 1.75 -1.95 9.16
C GLY A 64 1.57 -0.57 8.50
N TRP A 65 2.23 -0.39 7.36
CA TRP A 65 2.03 0.75 6.47
C TRP A 65 1.07 0.44 5.32
N THR A 66 1.02 -0.83 4.94
CA THR A 66 0.15 -1.42 3.92
C THR A 66 -0.50 -2.68 4.48
N CYS A 67 -1.57 -3.16 3.86
CA CYS A 67 -2.15 -4.46 4.21
C CYS A 67 -1.67 -5.51 3.20
N ILE A 68 -1.19 -6.65 3.69
CA ILE A 68 -0.68 -7.74 2.85
C ILE A 68 -1.32 -9.05 3.29
N CYS A 69 -2.11 -9.64 2.40
CA CYS A 69 -2.81 -10.89 2.62
C CYS A 69 -2.20 -12.00 1.77
N VAL A 70 -1.95 -13.16 2.37
CA VAL A 70 -1.41 -14.33 1.69
C VAL A 70 -2.44 -15.48 1.69
N ASN A 71 -2.75 -16.01 0.51
CA ASN A 71 -3.65 -17.14 0.27
C ASN A 71 -5.07 -16.94 0.83
N ASN A 72 -5.38 -17.56 1.98
CA ASN A 72 -6.71 -17.58 2.57
C ASN A 72 -7.00 -16.36 3.48
N GLU A 73 -6.08 -15.40 3.54
CA GLU A 73 -6.27 -14.13 4.22
C GLU A 73 -7.12 -13.20 3.34
N PHE A 74 -8.20 -12.63 3.89
CA PHE A 74 -9.20 -11.91 3.09
C PHE A 74 -8.85 -10.43 2.90
N PHE A 75 -8.64 -9.69 3.99
CA PHE A 75 -8.37 -8.26 4.00
C PHE A 75 -7.63 -7.87 5.29
N HIS A 76 -6.97 -6.71 5.27
CA HIS A 76 -6.25 -6.14 6.42
C HIS A 76 -5.18 -7.06 7.04
N GLY A 77 -4.53 -7.88 6.22
CA GLY A 77 -3.42 -8.73 6.66
C GLY A 77 -2.29 -7.88 7.23
N ILE A 78 -1.89 -8.18 8.48
CA ILE A 78 -0.85 -7.44 9.19
C ILE A 78 0.53 -7.91 8.70
N PRO A 79 1.39 -7.00 8.18
CA PRO A 79 2.76 -7.33 7.83
C PRO A 79 3.54 -7.89 9.02
N SER A 80 4.29 -8.97 8.80
CA SER A 80 4.94 -9.73 9.88
C SER A 80 6.30 -10.29 9.46
N ASP A 81 7.28 -10.21 10.36
CA ASP A 81 8.60 -10.84 10.20
C ASP A 81 8.53 -12.38 10.16
N ARG A 82 7.37 -12.96 10.53
CA ARG A 82 7.16 -14.41 10.57
C ARG A 82 6.52 -14.97 9.30
N ARG A 83 5.89 -14.11 8.48
CA ARG A 83 5.22 -14.53 7.24
C ARG A 83 6.18 -14.38 6.09
N ILE A 84 6.80 -15.48 5.66
CA ILE A 84 7.70 -15.55 4.52
C ILE A 84 6.92 -15.93 3.27
N LEU A 85 7.03 -15.11 2.22
CA LEU A 85 6.45 -15.36 0.89
C LEU A 85 7.11 -16.59 0.24
N LYS A 86 6.30 -17.42 -0.39
CA LYS A 86 6.75 -18.63 -1.08
C LYS A 86 6.35 -18.60 -2.55
N GLU A 87 7.09 -19.35 -3.34
CA GLU A 87 6.69 -19.62 -4.73
C GLU A 87 5.30 -20.26 -4.75
N GLY A 88 4.41 -19.71 -5.59
CA GLY A 88 3.03 -20.16 -5.73
C GLY A 88 2.03 -19.60 -4.69
N ASP A 89 2.47 -18.76 -3.75
CA ASP A 89 1.54 -18.02 -2.89
C ASP A 89 0.75 -16.99 -3.72
N LEU A 90 -0.56 -16.92 -3.51
CA LEU A 90 -1.38 -15.79 -3.97
C LEU A 90 -1.24 -14.65 -2.96
N VAL A 91 -0.78 -13.49 -3.42
CA VAL A 91 -0.52 -12.34 -2.54
C VAL A 91 -1.40 -11.18 -2.97
N ASN A 92 -2.17 -10.62 -2.03
CA ASN A 92 -2.85 -9.35 -2.21
C ASN A 92 -2.10 -8.27 -1.42
N ILE A 93 -1.86 -7.13 -2.06
CA ILE A 93 -1.35 -5.93 -1.42
C ILE A 93 -2.41 -4.85 -1.58
N ASP A 94 -2.71 -4.17 -0.48
CA ASP A 94 -3.58 -3.00 -0.42
C ASP A 94 -2.75 -1.82 0.11
N VAL A 95 -2.70 -0.77 -0.72
CA VAL A 95 -1.97 0.46 -0.47
C VAL A 95 -2.97 1.60 -0.45
N SER A 96 -3.02 2.30 0.67
CA SER A 96 -3.77 3.55 0.80
C SER A 96 -2.93 4.61 1.47
N ALA A 97 -3.07 5.85 1.02
CA ALA A 97 -2.25 6.96 1.50
C ALA A 97 -2.97 8.31 1.45
N GLU A 98 -2.50 9.22 2.31
CA GLU A 98 -2.84 10.64 2.34
C GLU A 98 -1.70 11.44 1.70
N LEU A 99 -2.04 12.37 0.81
CA LEU A 99 -1.12 13.35 0.24
C LEU A 99 -1.83 14.70 0.11
N ASP A 100 -1.28 15.72 0.76
CA ASP A 100 -1.80 17.10 0.75
C ASP A 100 -3.31 17.22 1.06
N GLY A 101 -3.81 16.38 1.98
CA GLY A 101 -5.21 16.31 2.40
C GLY A 101 -6.10 15.41 1.52
N PHE A 102 -5.56 14.85 0.44
CA PHE A 102 -6.28 13.94 -0.46
C PHE A 102 -5.91 12.48 -0.16
N TRP A 103 -6.89 11.59 -0.31
CA TRP A 103 -6.75 10.18 0.04
C TRP A 103 -6.99 9.31 -1.18
N ALA A 104 -6.12 8.34 -1.40
CA ALA A 104 -6.28 7.34 -2.43
C ALA A 104 -6.08 5.95 -1.86
N ASP A 105 -6.68 4.97 -2.52
CA ASP A 105 -6.71 3.57 -2.11
C ASP A 105 -6.69 2.68 -3.35
N ASN A 106 -5.84 1.67 -3.36
CA ASN A 106 -5.70 0.71 -4.44
C ASN A 106 -5.17 -0.63 -3.92
N GLY A 107 -5.70 -1.72 -4.46
CA GLY A 107 -5.28 -3.06 -4.12
C GLY A 107 -5.08 -3.93 -5.36
N GLY A 108 -4.18 -4.91 -5.26
CA GLY A 108 -3.91 -5.82 -6.36
C GLY A 108 -3.40 -7.17 -5.87
N SER A 109 -3.99 -8.24 -6.42
CA SER A 109 -3.50 -9.61 -6.23
C SER A 109 -2.58 -10.03 -7.38
N PHE A 110 -1.58 -10.87 -7.09
CA PHE A 110 -0.64 -11.42 -8.04
C PHE A 110 -0.12 -12.78 -7.60
#